data_AF-D2YE31-F1
#
_entry.id   AF-D2YE31-F1
#
_cell.length_a   1.000
_cell.length_b   1.000
_cell.length_c   1.000
_cell.angle_alpha   90.00
_cell.angle_beta   90.00
_cell.angle_gamma   90.00
#
_symmetry.space_group_name_H-M   'P 1'
#
loop_
_entity.id
_entity.type
_entity.pdbx_description
1 polymer ?
#
loop_
_entity_poly.entity_id
_entity_poly.type
_entity_poly.pdbx_seq_one_letter_code
_entity_poly.pdbx_strand_id
1 'polypeptide(L)'
;MKYRSKWELCFNAYKKECTRIAIFKESLKFISFKFKALIFISIILFGIFLALAMISAINNNRDMYYVYLVAFLFFEASSLISVFKAQKKYTNEEYSDYELSQAPPEDYKDQKARYLKFRRALRLNDIQQSHVSGILEILESRIAVCENSGVSVQKIVGFSITFAMSVLVATMKSLTIQTIAQIGVIGVFSIAFVYILHKLTPNTREQLYELKYFLTMFSYEDHEKSL
;
A
#
# COMPACT_ATOMS: atom_id res chain seq x y z
N MET A 1 7.43 -34.34 -0.26
CA MET A 1 7.53 -32.94 -0.74
C MET A 1 6.65 -32.80 -1.98
N LYS A 2 5.64 -31.92 -1.99
CA LYS A 2 4.88 -31.64 -3.22
C LYS A 2 5.81 -30.93 -4.20
N TYR A 3 6.00 -31.49 -5.40
CA TYR A 3 6.69 -30.84 -6.51
C TYR A 3 5.92 -29.56 -6.84
N ARG A 4 6.41 -28.40 -6.36
CA ARG A 4 5.84 -27.10 -6.73
C ARG A 4 6.51 -26.64 -8.00
N SER A 5 5.74 -26.17 -8.97
CA SER A 5 6.31 -25.62 -10.20
C SER A 5 7.19 -24.40 -9.87
N LYS A 6 8.26 -24.16 -10.63
CA LYS A 6 9.14 -23.00 -10.43
C LYS A 6 8.37 -21.67 -10.58
N TRP A 7 7.37 -21.66 -11.47
CA TRP A 7 6.36 -20.59 -11.58
C TRP A 7 5.63 -20.36 -10.24
N GLU A 8 5.09 -21.42 -9.63
CA GLU A 8 4.34 -21.31 -8.37
C GLU A 8 5.21 -20.86 -7.20
N LEU A 9 6.48 -21.28 -7.16
CA LEU A 9 7.46 -20.81 -6.18
C LEU A 9 7.74 -19.31 -6.35
N CYS A 10 8.02 -18.87 -7.58
CA CYS A 10 8.27 -17.46 -7.90
C CYS A 10 7.05 -16.56 -7.60
N PHE A 11 5.87 -16.98 -8.07
CA PHE A 11 4.63 -16.23 -7.86
C PHE A 11 4.24 -16.15 -6.39
N ASN A 12 4.43 -17.23 -5.62
CA ASN A 12 4.17 -17.22 -4.18
C ASN A 12 5.19 -16.38 -3.40
N ALA A 13 6.48 -16.44 -3.76
CA ALA A 13 7.50 -15.58 -3.16
C ALA A 13 7.13 -14.10 -3.31
N TYR A 14 6.72 -13.69 -4.51
CA TYR A 14 6.27 -12.33 -4.76
C TYR A 14 4.98 -11.98 -3.99
N LYS A 15 3.92 -12.78 -4.15
CA LYS A 15 2.59 -12.47 -3.62
C LYS A 15 2.50 -12.55 -2.09
N LYS A 16 3.27 -13.45 -1.47
CA LYS A 16 3.19 -13.69 -0.02
C LYS A 16 4.22 -12.87 0.76
N GLU A 17 5.41 -12.67 0.21
CA GLU A 17 6.55 -12.15 0.98
C GLU A 17 6.99 -10.77 0.53
N CYS A 18 6.80 -10.43 -0.75
CA CYS A 18 7.32 -9.20 -1.35
C CYS A 18 6.26 -8.11 -1.54
N THR A 19 5.04 -8.31 -1.04
CA THR A 19 4.01 -7.27 -1.08
C THR A 19 4.31 -6.18 -0.05
N ARG A 20 3.83 -4.96 -0.32
CA ARG A 20 3.98 -3.82 0.61
C ARG A 20 3.40 -4.09 2.00
N ILE A 21 2.30 -4.85 2.09
CA ILE A 21 1.72 -5.26 3.38
C ILE A 21 2.67 -6.18 4.14
N ALA A 22 3.33 -7.12 3.44
CA ALA A 22 4.31 -8.01 4.07
C ALA A 22 5.53 -7.23 4.57
N ILE A 23 6.08 -6.32 3.74
CA ILE A 23 7.17 -5.41 4.14
C ILE A 23 6.74 -4.53 5.31
N PHE A 24 5.54 -3.97 5.29
CA PHE A 24 5.02 -3.16 6.39
C PHE A 24 4.93 -4.00 7.69
N LYS A 25 4.38 -5.20 7.62
CA LYS A 25 4.27 -6.11 8.78
C LYS A 25 5.63 -6.50 9.35
N GLU A 26 6.64 -6.68 8.50
CA GLU A 26 8.01 -6.96 8.94
C GLU A 26 8.73 -5.74 9.47
N SER A 27 8.55 -4.57 8.84
CA SER A 27 9.07 -3.31 9.35
C SER A 27 8.53 -3.01 10.75
N LEU A 28 7.25 -3.32 10.99
CA LEU A 28 6.68 -3.27 12.33
C LEU A 28 7.43 -4.20 13.28
N LYS A 29 7.72 -5.46 12.93
CA LYS A 29 8.47 -6.36 13.84
C LYS A 29 9.83 -5.79 14.24
N PHE A 30 10.55 -5.17 13.31
CA PHE A 30 11.90 -4.61 13.51
C PHE A 30 11.97 -3.41 14.45
N ILE A 31 10.85 -2.73 14.64
CA ILE A 31 10.82 -1.46 15.34
C ILE A 31 10.59 -1.65 16.84
N SER A 32 11.19 -0.76 17.63
CA SER A 32 11.06 -0.75 19.09
C SER A 32 9.60 -0.61 19.53
N PHE A 33 9.27 -1.24 20.66
CA PHE A 33 7.92 -1.21 21.22
C PHE A 33 7.41 0.22 21.44
N LYS A 34 8.29 1.15 21.84
CA LYS A 34 7.94 2.57 22.02
C LYS A 34 7.42 3.21 20.73
N PHE A 35 8.04 2.90 19.59
CA PHE A 35 7.63 3.49 18.31
C PHE A 35 6.38 2.81 17.74
N LYS A 36 6.18 1.50 18.01
CA LYS A 36 4.89 0.82 17.74
C LYS A 36 3.74 1.47 18.51
N ALA A 37 3.95 1.74 19.81
CA ALA A 37 2.96 2.39 20.64
C ALA A 37 2.63 3.79 20.12
N LEU A 38 3.63 4.57 19.67
CA LEU A 38 3.40 5.89 19.06
C LEU A 38 2.53 5.82 17.80
N ILE A 39 2.81 4.89 16.88
CA ILE A 39 1.97 4.70 15.68
C ILE A 39 0.54 4.35 16.10
N PHE A 40 0.38 3.42 17.03
CA PHE A 40 -0.94 2.97 17.46
C PHE A 40 -1.74 4.08 18.16
N ILE A 41 -1.11 4.82 19.06
CA ILE A 41 -1.70 5.98 19.73
C ILE A 41 -2.09 7.04 18.71
N SER A 42 -1.24 7.32 17.71
CA SER A 42 -1.55 8.29 16.66
C SER A 42 -2.78 7.88 15.82
N ILE A 43 -2.94 6.58 15.52
CA ILE A 43 -4.11 6.08 14.78
C ILE A 43 -5.38 6.17 15.63
N ILE A 44 -5.29 5.86 16.93
CA ILE A 44 -6.43 6.00 17.85
C ILE A 44 -6.85 7.46 17.96
N LEU A 45 -5.89 8.37 18.17
CA LEU A 45 -6.16 9.80 18.27
C LEU A 45 -6.74 10.36 16.98
N PHE A 46 -6.26 9.90 15.83
CA PHE A 46 -6.87 10.21 14.52
C PHE A 46 -8.37 9.86 14.51
N GLY A 47 -8.75 8.64 14.93
CA GLY A 47 -10.16 8.23 14.98
C GLY A 47 -11.00 9.03 15.98
N ILE A 48 -10.43 9.35 17.14
CA ILE A 48 -11.10 10.17 18.17
C ILE A 48 -11.36 11.59 17.65
N PHE A 49 -10.34 12.25 17.09
CA PHE A 49 -10.49 13.62 16.59
C PHE A 49 -11.37 13.69 15.34
N LEU A 50 -11.39 12.65 14.50
CA LEU A 50 -12.36 12.52 13.42
C LEU A 50 -13.80 12.52 13.95
N ALA A 51 -14.09 11.68 14.96
CA ALA A 51 -15.42 11.58 15.55
C ALA A 51 -15.82 12.90 16.25
N LEU A 52 -14.90 13.51 16.99
CA LEU A 52 -15.14 14.79 17.66
C LEU A 52 -15.38 15.93 16.67
N ALA A 53 -14.61 15.99 15.57
CA ALA A 53 -14.83 16.98 14.52
C ALA A 53 -16.20 16.81 13.85
N MET A 54 -16.63 15.57 13.58
CA MET A 54 -17.96 15.28 13.05
C MET A 54 -19.08 15.69 14.01
N ILE A 55 -18.96 15.36 15.30
CA ILE A 55 -19.93 15.77 16.33
C ILE A 55 -20.00 17.30 16.44
N SER A 56 -18.85 17.96 16.43
CA SER A 56 -18.77 19.43 16.51
C SER A 56 -19.40 20.11 15.29
N ALA A 57 -19.25 19.53 14.11
CA ALA A 57 -19.90 20.01 12.88
C ALA A 57 -21.43 19.88 12.96
N ILE A 58 -21.94 18.76 13.48
CA ILE A 58 -23.38 18.52 13.65
C ILE A 58 -23.98 19.45 14.71
N ASN A 59 -23.28 19.65 15.83
CA ASN A 59 -23.72 20.51 16.94
C ASN A 59 -23.47 22.01 16.67
N ASN A 60 -22.96 22.37 15.49
CA ASN A 60 -22.62 23.74 15.09
C ASN A 60 -21.66 24.46 16.06
N ASN A 61 -20.79 23.71 16.75
CA ASN A 61 -19.77 24.28 17.62
C ASN A 61 -18.49 24.52 16.81
N ARG A 62 -18.29 25.77 16.41
CA ARG A 62 -17.32 26.12 15.37
C ARG A 62 -15.88 26.18 15.86
N ASP A 63 -15.66 26.71 17.07
CA ASP A 63 -14.33 26.83 17.64
C ASP A 63 -13.73 25.45 17.91
N MET A 64 -14.54 24.56 18.48
CA MET A 64 -14.14 23.18 18.74
C MET A 64 -13.95 22.38 17.45
N TYR A 65 -14.74 22.66 16.41
CA TYR A 65 -14.58 22.02 15.09
C TYR A 65 -13.18 22.28 14.53
N TYR A 66 -12.71 23.54 14.52
CA TYR A 66 -11.39 23.87 13.97
C TYR A 66 -10.26 23.27 14.81
N VAL A 67 -10.39 23.28 16.13
CA VAL A 67 -9.41 22.64 17.04
C VAL A 67 -9.31 21.15 16.74
N TYR A 68 -10.45 20.46 16.62
CA TYR A 68 -10.48 19.03 16.31
C TYR A 68 -10.01 18.72 14.89
N LEU A 69 -10.32 19.57 13.91
CA LEU A 69 -9.85 19.43 12.53
C LEU A 69 -8.32 19.53 12.44
N VAL A 70 -7.72 20.53 13.10
CA VAL A 70 -6.26 20.68 13.13
C VAL A 70 -5.59 19.49 13.82
N ALA A 71 -6.15 19.04 14.96
CA ALA A 71 -5.66 17.85 15.64
C ALA A 71 -5.77 16.60 14.76
N PHE A 72 -6.91 16.41 14.09
CA PHE A 72 -7.14 15.33 13.14
C PHE A 72 -6.07 15.30 12.03
N LEU A 73 -5.83 16.43 11.36
CA LEU A 73 -4.83 16.55 10.29
C LEU A 73 -3.41 16.28 10.80
N PHE A 74 -3.09 16.76 12.01
CA PHE A 74 -1.80 16.51 12.63
C PHE A 74 -1.56 15.02 12.88
N PHE A 75 -2.53 14.30 13.44
CA PHE A 75 -2.41 12.86 13.67
C PHE A 75 -2.45 12.05 12.37
N GLU A 76 -3.19 12.50 11.36
CA GLU A 76 -3.15 11.94 10.01
C GLU A 76 -1.72 11.97 9.45
N ALA A 77 -1.13 13.16 9.37
CA ALA A 77 0.23 13.35 8.85
C ALA A 77 1.28 12.61 9.69
N SER A 78 1.19 12.70 11.02
CA SER A 78 2.13 12.03 11.94
C SER A 78 2.10 10.51 11.79
N SER A 79 0.91 9.92 11.63
CA SER A 79 0.76 8.48 11.42
C SER A 79 1.41 8.03 10.11
N LEU A 80 1.18 8.75 9.01
CA LEU A 80 1.77 8.45 7.70
C LEU A 80 3.30 8.57 7.73
N ILE A 81 3.83 9.67 8.28
CA ILE A 81 5.28 9.90 8.39
C ILE A 81 5.94 8.80 9.22
N SER A 82 5.31 8.39 10.33
CA SER A 82 5.84 7.33 11.19
C SER A 82 5.88 5.98 10.48
N VAL A 83 4.87 5.67 9.67
CA VAL A 83 4.83 4.47 8.82
C VAL A 83 5.93 4.49 7.76
N PHE A 84 6.13 5.60 7.05
CA PHE A 84 7.20 5.68 6.04
C PHE A 84 8.60 5.62 6.68
N LYS A 85 8.78 6.27 7.84
CA LYS A 85 10.04 6.22 8.59
C LYS A 85 10.34 4.81 9.08
N ALA A 86 9.32 4.07 9.51
CA ALA A 86 9.41 2.66 9.88
C ALA A 86 9.94 1.78 8.74
N GLN A 87 9.36 1.93 7.54
CA GLN A 87 9.76 1.16 6.37
C GLN A 87 11.18 1.50 5.89
N LYS A 88 11.53 2.79 5.89
CA LYS A 88 12.89 3.24 5.52
C LYS A 88 13.95 2.69 6.47
N LYS A 89 13.67 2.69 7.78
CA LYS A 89 14.59 2.15 8.79
C LYS A 89 14.83 0.64 8.59
N TYR A 90 13.76 -0.13 8.37
CA TYR A 90 13.86 -1.55 8.07
C TYR A 90 14.75 -1.82 6.85
N THR A 91 14.56 -1.07 5.76
CA THR A 91 15.32 -1.28 4.52
C THR A 91 16.82 -1.01 4.70
N ASN A 92 17.19 -0.02 5.50
CA ASN A 92 18.60 0.33 5.70
C ASN A 92 19.31 -0.60 6.70
N GLU A 93 18.59 -1.21 7.64
CA GLU A 93 19.19 -2.07 8.68
C GLU A 93 19.20 -3.56 8.31
N GLU A 94 18.27 -4.04 7.47
CA GLU A 94 18.13 -5.45 7.08
C GLU A 94 19.05 -5.86 5.91
N TYR A 95 19.42 -4.90 5.05
CA TYR A 95 20.20 -5.16 3.84
C TYR A 95 21.59 -4.55 3.96
N SER A 96 22.61 -5.30 3.55
CA SER A 96 23.99 -4.82 3.49
C SER A 96 24.17 -3.74 2.41
N ASP A 97 25.20 -2.88 2.55
CA ASP A 97 25.52 -1.86 1.54
C ASP A 97 25.73 -2.46 0.14
N TYR A 98 26.28 -3.67 0.08
CA TYR A 98 26.42 -4.43 -1.17
C TYR A 98 25.07 -4.81 -1.78
N GLU A 99 24.12 -5.30 -0.98
CA GLU A 99 22.78 -5.61 -1.47
C GLU A 99 22.01 -4.35 -1.87
N LEU A 100 22.15 -3.26 -1.11
CA LEU A 100 21.53 -1.98 -1.42
C LEU A 100 22.04 -1.38 -2.74
N SER A 101 23.32 -1.61 -3.09
CA SER A 101 23.87 -1.18 -4.40
C SER A 101 23.28 -1.94 -5.60
N GLN A 102 22.66 -3.10 -5.35
CA GLN A 102 21.99 -3.93 -6.35
C GLN A 102 20.47 -3.70 -6.36
N ALA A 103 19.98 -2.67 -5.68
CA ALA A 103 18.58 -2.30 -5.72
C ALA A 103 18.25 -1.51 -7.00
N PRO A 104 16.99 -1.54 -7.47
CA PRO A 104 16.50 -0.68 -8.55
C PRO A 104 16.91 0.78 -8.33
N PRO A 105 17.28 1.54 -9.38
CA PRO A 105 17.60 2.96 -9.23
C PRO A 105 16.38 3.75 -8.69
N GLU A 106 15.19 3.36 -9.14
CA GLU A 106 13.92 3.94 -8.70
C GLU A 106 13.45 3.34 -7.38
N ASP A 107 13.11 4.19 -6.40
CA ASP A 107 12.47 3.78 -5.15
C ASP A 107 10.99 4.18 -5.13
N TYR A 108 10.25 3.77 -6.17
CA TYR A 108 8.83 4.04 -6.23
C TYR A 108 8.07 3.06 -5.32
N LYS A 109 7.47 3.58 -4.24
CA LYS A 109 6.64 2.82 -3.30
C LYS A 109 7.35 1.58 -2.71
N ASP A 110 8.52 1.77 -2.11
CA ASP A 110 9.36 0.73 -1.48
C ASP A 110 9.77 -0.39 -2.46
N GLN A 111 9.99 -0.06 -3.74
CA GLN A 111 10.40 -1.04 -4.75
C GLN A 111 11.75 -1.67 -4.43
N LYS A 112 12.66 -0.91 -3.82
CA LYS A 112 14.00 -1.39 -3.45
C LYS A 112 13.93 -2.55 -2.47
N ALA A 113 13.29 -2.35 -1.31
CA ALA A 113 13.16 -3.38 -0.29
C ALA A 113 12.43 -4.63 -0.81
N ARG A 114 11.42 -4.44 -1.66
CA ARG A 114 10.62 -5.53 -2.23
C ARG A 114 11.41 -6.34 -3.24
N TYR A 115 12.21 -5.69 -4.09
CA TYR A 115 13.10 -6.36 -5.02
C TYR A 115 14.18 -7.17 -4.30
N LEU A 116 14.85 -6.57 -3.31
CA LEU A 116 15.92 -7.26 -2.57
C LEU A 116 15.40 -8.52 -1.86
N LYS A 117 14.20 -8.43 -1.28
CA LYS A 117 13.54 -9.59 -0.68
C LYS A 117 13.17 -10.65 -1.70
N PHE A 118 12.61 -10.23 -2.84
CA PHE A 118 12.27 -11.12 -3.94
C PHE A 118 13.50 -11.86 -4.45
N ARG A 119 14.61 -11.16 -4.62
CA ARG A 119 15.90 -11.70 -5.04
C ARG A 119 16.47 -12.72 -4.06
N ARG A 120 16.46 -12.42 -2.75
CA ARG A 120 16.83 -13.40 -1.71
C ARG A 120 15.96 -14.66 -1.81
N ALA A 121 14.65 -14.50 -2.00
CA ALA A 121 13.72 -15.62 -2.14
C ALA A 121 13.99 -16.45 -3.43
N LEU A 122 14.31 -15.81 -4.57
CA LEU A 122 14.66 -16.52 -5.80
C LEU A 122 15.94 -17.34 -5.64
N ARG A 123 16.98 -16.77 -5.02
CA ARG A 123 18.24 -17.46 -4.76
C ARG A 123 18.09 -18.63 -3.79
N LEU A 124 17.29 -18.47 -2.73
CA LEU A 124 17.01 -19.55 -1.77
C LEU A 124 16.23 -20.73 -2.38
N ASN A 125 15.53 -20.52 -3.49
CA ASN A 125 14.78 -21.56 -4.20
C ASN A 125 15.51 -22.06 -5.47
N ASP A 126 16.81 -21.77 -5.61
CA ASP A 126 17.66 -22.16 -6.74
C ASP A 126 17.06 -21.80 -8.12
N ILE A 127 16.38 -20.65 -8.21
CA ILE A 127 15.83 -20.16 -9.48
C ILE A 127 16.94 -19.47 -10.27
N GLN A 128 17.46 -20.17 -11.28
CA GLN A 128 18.44 -19.65 -12.23
C GLN A 128 17.80 -18.90 -13.41
N GLN A 129 18.59 -18.07 -14.11
CA GLN A 129 18.21 -17.29 -15.29
C GLN A 129 17.53 -18.14 -16.39
N SER A 130 17.99 -19.37 -16.59
CA SER A 130 17.41 -20.34 -17.55
C SER A 130 15.92 -20.65 -17.31
N HIS A 131 15.43 -20.44 -16.08
CA HIS A 131 14.03 -20.64 -15.72
C HIS A 131 13.18 -19.37 -15.85
N VAL A 132 13.82 -18.20 -15.95
CA VAL A 132 13.14 -16.89 -15.94
C VAL A 132 12.39 -16.66 -17.25
N SER A 133 12.93 -17.11 -18.39
CA SER A 133 12.30 -16.97 -19.71
C SER A 133 10.91 -17.61 -19.76
N GLY A 134 10.78 -18.86 -19.34
CA GLY A 134 9.49 -19.56 -19.29
C GLY A 134 8.52 -18.97 -18.25
N ILE A 135 9.02 -18.36 -17.18
CA ILE A 135 8.19 -17.67 -16.19
C ILE A 135 7.64 -16.35 -16.76
N LEU A 136 8.45 -15.60 -17.53
CA LEU A 136 8.03 -14.36 -18.18
C LEU A 136 6.93 -14.60 -19.22
N GLU A 137 7.01 -15.67 -20.00
CA GLU A 137 5.99 -16.02 -21.01
C GLU A 137 4.61 -16.33 -20.36
N ILE A 138 4.62 -17.07 -19.25
CA ILE A 138 3.41 -17.34 -18.45
C ILE A 138 2.85 -16.03 -17.86
N LEU A 139 3.73 -15.12 -17.43
CA LEU A 139 3.35 -13.85 -16.84
C LEU A 139 2.70 -12.92 -17.87
N GLU A 140 3.26 -12.83 -19.08
CA GLU A 140 2.69 -12.05 -20.19
C GLU A 140 1.30 -12.57 -20.58
N SER A 141 1.15 -13.89 -20.66
CA SER A 141 -0.15 -14.54 -20.90
C SER A 141 -1.18 -14.18 -19.82
N ARG A 142 -0.78 -14.13 -18.54
CA ARG A 142 -1.66 -13.72 -17.44
C ARG A 142 -2.01 -12.24 -17.47
N ILE A 143 -1.09 -11.37 -17.87
CA ILE A 143 -1.35 -9.94 -18.01
C ILE A 143 -2.44 -9.72 -19.07
N ALA A 144 -2.33 -10.39 -20.22
CA ALA A 144 -3.33 -10.31 -21.30
C ALA A 144 -4.72 -10.78 -20.87
N VAL A 145 -4.81 -11.84 -20.05
CA VAL A 145 -6.09 -12.32 -19.48
C VAL A 145 -6.68 -11.33 -18.49
N CYS A 146 -5.86 -10.71 -17.64
CA CYS A 146 -6.31 -9.73 -16.64
C CYS A 146 -6.85 -8.43 -17.26
N GLU A 147 -6.38 -8.03 -18.44
CA GLU A 147 -6.85 -6.82 -19.12
C GLU A 147 -8.33 -6.94 -19.59
N ASN A 148 -8.85 -8.16 -19.72
CA ASN A 148 -10.21 -8.42 -20.19
C ASN A 148 -11.25 -8.63 -19.08
N SER A 149 -10.87 -8.67 -17.79
CA SER A 149 -11.78 -9.05 -16.68
C SER A 149 -12.47 -7.89 -15.94
N GLY A 150 -12.36 -6.65 -16.41
CA GLY A 150 -12.70 -5.43 -15.64
C GLY A 150 -14.19 -5.09 -15.45
N VAL A 151 -15.12 -5.87 -16.00
CA VAL A 151 -16.51 -5.40 -16.20
C VAL A 151 -17.38 -5.46 -14.94
N SER A 152 -17.09 -6.31 -13.94
CA SER A 152 -17.95 -6.46 -12.75
C SER A 152 -17.66 -5.46 -11.62
N VAL A 153 -16.39 -5.09 -11.42
CA VAL A 153 -15.96 -4.20 -10.32
C VAL A 153 -16.46 -2.77 -10.52
N GLN A 154 -16.53 -2.30 -11.76
CA GLN A 154 -17.06 -0.96 -12.08
C GLN A 154 -18.53 -0.80 -11.71
N LYS A 155 -19.35 -1.86 -11.82
CA LYS A 155 -20.78 -1.83 -11.48
C LYS A 155 -21.00 -1.68 -9.96
N ILE A 156 -20.20 -2.37 -9.16
CA ILE A 156 -20.28 -2.31 -7.68
C ILE A 156 -19.81 -0.94 -7.17
N VAL A 157 -18.73 -0.39 -7.74
CA VAL A 157 -18.26 0.96 -7.40
C VAL A 157 -19.30 2.01 -7.78
N GLY A 158 -19.89 1.89 -8.98
CA GLY A 158 -20.98 2.77 -9.41
C GLY A 158 -22.17 2.75 -8.44
N PHE A 159 -22.63 1.56 -8.04
CA PHE A 159 -23.71 1.40 -7.07
C PHE A 159 -23.38 2.04 -5.71
N SER A 160 -22.17 1.84 -5.18
CA SER A 160 -21.73 2.43 -3.92
C SER A 160 -21.69 3.96 -3.96
N ILE A 161 -21.27 4.55 -5.08
CA ILE A 161 -21.27 6.01 -5.28
C ILE A 161 -22.70 6.53 -5.31
N THR A 162 -23.60 5.90 -6.06
CA THR A 162 -25.01 6.31 -6.15
C THR A 162 -25.71 6.17 -4.79
N PHE A 163 -25.41 5.12 -4.04
CA PHE A 163 -25.94 4.91 -2.68
C PHE A 163 -25.43 5.98 -1.71
N ALA A 164 -24.13 6.27 -1.70
CA ALA A 164 -23.55 7.32 -0.86
C ALA A 164 -24.14 8.70 -1.21
N MET A 165 -24.31 9.00 -2.50
CA MET A 165 -24.94 10.23 -2.96
C MET A 165 -26.39 10.34 -2.49
N SER A 166 -27.13 9.23 -2.48
CA SER A 166 -28.53 9.19 -2.02
C SER A 166 -28.65 9.46 -0.52
N VAL A 167 -27.74 8.87 0.29
CA VAL A 167 -27.67 9.14 1.74
C VAL A 167 -27.27 10.59 2.01
N LEU A 168 -26.34 11.13 1.23
CA LEU A 168 -25.89 12.52 1.35
C LEU A 168 -27.03 13.49 0.99
N VAL A 169 -27.75 13.27 -0.12
CA VAL A 169 -28.92 14.07 -0.50
C VAL A 169 -30.05 13.97 0.54
N ALA A 170 -30.27 12.80 1.14
CA ALA A 170 -31.27 12.62 2.20
C ALA A 170 -30.92 13.42 3.46
N THR A 171 -29.64 13.43 3.85
CA THR A 171 -29.14 14.17 5.02
C THR A 171 -28.99 15.68 4.77
N MET A 172 -28.80 16.11 3.53
CA MET A 172 -28.80 17.53 3.13
C MET A 172 -30.14 18.23 3.40
N LYS A 173 -31.27 17.51 3.38
CA LYS A 173 -32.59 18.10 3.67
C LYS A 173 -32.75 18.53 5.14
N SER A 174 -31.93 17.98 6.05
CA SER A 174 -32.01 18.22 7.49
C SER A 174 -30.85 19.06 8.05
N LEU A 175 -29.84 19.38 7.23
CA LEU A 175 -28.61 20.02 7.68
C LEU A 175 -28.40 21.38 7.00
N THR A 176 -27.73 22.29 7.71
CA THR A 176 -27.37 23.58 7.13
C THR A 176 -26.25 23.42 6.09
N ILE A 177 -26.21 24.33 5.11
CA ILE A 177 -25.15 24.38 4.06
C ILE A 177 -23.75 24.42 4.69
N GLN A 178 -23.60 25.07 5.84
CA GLN A 178 -22.33 25.17 6.56
C GLN A 178 -21.88 23.82 7.17
N THR A 179 -22.79 23.08 7.81
CA THR A 179 -22.51 21.74 8.33
C THR A 179 -22.13 20.78 7.19
N ILE A 180 -22.81 20.88 6.04
CA ILE A 180 -22.50 20.09 4.85
C ILE A 180 -21.08 20.37 4.35
N ALA A 181 -20.68 21.65 4.30
CA ALA A 181 -19.33 22.03 3.89
C ALA A 181 -18.25 21.48 4.84
N GLN A 182 -18.48 21.55 6.16
CA GLN A 182 -17.57 21.02 7.17
C GLN A 182 -17.39 19.49 7.06
N ILE A 183 -18.50 18.76 6.91
CA ILE A 183 -18.47 17.31 6.67
C ILE A 183 -17.73 17.00 5.37
N GLY A 184 -17.95 17.79 4.32
CA GLY A 184 -17.25 17.65 3.04
C GLY A 184 -15.74 17.76 3.18
N VAL A 185 -15.22 18.72 3.95
CA VAL A 185 -13.79 18.87 4.21
C VAL A 185 -13.22 17.64 4.91
N ILE A 186 -13.86 17.16 5.98
CA ILE A 186 -13.44 15.94 6.69
C ILE A 186 -13.47 14.72 5.74
N GLY A 187 -14.49 14.64 4.89
CA GLY A 187 -14.64 13.57 3.90
C GLY A 187 -13.50 13.55 2.89
N VAL A 188 -13.10 14.71 2.35
CA VAL A 188 -11.98 14.80 1.40
C VAL A 188 -10.67 14.31 2.01
N PHE A 189 -10.34 14.74 3.23
CA PHE A 189 -9.12 14.29 3.91
C PHE A 189 -9.18 12.80 4.28
N SER A 190 -10.32 12.32 4.77
CA SER A 190 -10.50 10.90 5.07
C SER A 190 -10.36 10.03 3.82
N ILE A 191 -10.90 10.46 2.68
CA ILE A 191 -10.76 9.78 1.39
C ILE A 191 -9.30 9.81 0.94
N ALA A 192 -8.59 10.95 1.09
CA ALA A 192 -7.17 11.04 0.76
C ALA A 192 -6.33 10.08 1.62
N PHE A 193 -6.59 10.02 2.93
CA PHE A 193 -5.94 9.08 3.85
C PHE A 193 -6.16 7.62 3.43
N VAL A 194 -7.42 7.23 3.20
CA VAL A 194 -7.78 5.88 2.76
C VAL A 194 -7.19 5.59 1.39
N TYR A 195 -7.13 6.56 0.48
CA TYR A 195 -6.52 6.40 -0.83
C TYR A 195 -5.00 6.16 -0.73
N ILE A 196 -4.29 6.88 0.15
CA ILE A 196 -2.87 6.65 0.42
C ILE A 196 -2.65 5.25 1.00
N LEU A 197 -3.49 4.84 1.97
CA LEU A 197 -3.44 3.48 2.52
C LEU A 197 -3.80 2.42 1.47
N HIS A 198 -4.77 2.67 0.60
CA HIS A 198 -5.14 1.75 -0.46
C HIS A 198 -4.04 1.63 -1.52
N LYS A 199 -3.31 2.72 -1.80
CA LYS A 199 -2.07 2.69 -2.61
C LYS A 199 -0.96 1.84 -1.98
N LEU A 200 -1.02 1.48 -0.70
CA LEU A 200 -0.13 0.46 -0.13
C LEU A 200 -0.50 -0.95 -0.58
N THR A 201 -1.70 -1.20 -1.11
CA THR A 201 -2.08 -2.52 -1.66
C THR A 201 -1.98 -2.47 -3.18
N PRO A 202 -0.94 -3.03 -3.82
CA PRO A 202 -0.85 -3.01 -5.27
C PRO A 202 -2.00 -3.81 -5.88
N ASN A 203 -2.66 -3.25 -6.89
CA ASN A 203 -3.72 -3.93 -7.62
C ASN A 203 -3.13 -5.17 -8.35
N THR A 204 -3.94 -6.19 -8.67
CA THR A 204 -3.47 -7.41 -9.35
C THR A 204 -2.71 -7.10 -10.64
N ARG A 205 -3.11 -6.06 -11.37
CA ARG A 205 -2.37 -5.57 -12.55
C ARG A 205 -1.00 -5.02 -12.18
N GLU A 206 -0.92 -4.09 -11.21
CA GLU A 206 0.36 -3.55 -10.72
C GLU A 206 1.29 -4.68 -10.24
N GLN A 207 0.73 -5.68 -9.56
CA GLN A 207 1.47 -6.85 -9.08
C GLN A 207 2.13 -7.65 -10.21
N LEU A 208 1.39 -7.90 -11.30
CA LEU A 208 1.90 -8.65 -12.44
C LEU A 208 2.99 -7.88 -13.21
N TYR A 209 2.80 -6.58 -13.43
CA TYR A 209 3.81 -5.73 -14.09
C TYR A 209 5.06 -5.55 -13.23
N GLU A 210 4.91 -5.43 -11.91
CA GLU A 210 6.06 -5.33 -11.01
C GLU A 210 6.82 -6.66 -10.89
N LEU A 211 6.11 -7.79 -10.87
CA LEU A 211 6.76 -9.11 -10.96
C LEU A 211 7.54 -9.25 -12.28
N LYS A 212 7.00 -8.74 -13.40
CA LYS A 212 7.69 -8.73 -14.70
C LYS A 212 8.98 -7.93 -14.61
N TYR A 213 8.89 -6.73 -14.04
CA TYR A 213 10.03 -5.85 -13.83
C TYR A 213 11.12 -6.51 -12.97
N PHE A 214 10.76 -7.09 -11.83
CA PHE A 214 11.71 -7.76 -10.94
C PHE A 214 12.38 -8.98 -11.58
N LEU A 215 11.64 -9.79 -12.33
CA LEU A 215 12.21 -10.93 -13.06
C LEU A 215 13.17 -10.49 -14.17
N THR A 216 12.81 -9.42 -14.88
CA THR A 216 13.66 -8.85 -15.93
C THR A 216 14.97 -8.33 -15.33
N MET A 217 14.91 -7.54 -14.25
CA MET A 217 16.10 -7.04 -13.57
C MET A 217 17.00 -8.17 -13.05
N PHE A 218 16.41 -9.21 -12.42
CA PHE A 218 17.15 -10.37 -11.96
C PHE A 218 17.88 -11.09 -13.12
N SER A 219 17.23 -11.21 -14.28
CA SER A 219 17.83 -11.84 -15.46
C SER A 219 18.98 -11.04 -16.07
N TYR A 220 18.97 -9.71 -15.97
CA TYR A 220 20.06 -8.84 -16.46
C TYR A 220 21.27 -8.86 -15.52
N GLU A 221 21.06 -8.82 -14.20
CA GLU A 221 22.15 -8.85 -13.21
C GLU A 221 22.99 -10.13 -13.28
N ASP A 222 22.35 -11.29 -13.45
CA ASP A 222 23.07 -12.56 -13.56
C ASP A 222 23.79 -12.68 -14.91
N HIS A 223 23.29 -12.01 -15.97
CA HIS A 223 23.97 -11.95 -17.26
C HIS A 223 25.26 -11.12 -17.20
N GLU A 224 25.27 -10.00 -16.49
CA GLU A 224 26.48 -9.18 -16.27
C GLU A 224 27.54 -9.89 -15.41
N LYS A 225 27.16 -10.81 -14.52
CA LYS A 225 28.10 -11.61 -13.73
C LYS A 225 28.68 -12.81 -14.49
N SER A 226 28.05 -13.20 -15.59
CA SER A 226 28.48 -14.31 -16.45
C SER A 226 29.42 -13.91 -17.59
N LEU A 227 29.60 -12.60 -17.79
CA LEU A 227 30.55 -11.97 -18.70
C LEU A 227 31.85 -11.61 -17.97
#